data_AF-A0A3Q9FXB9-F1
#
_entry.id   AF-A0A3Q9FXB9-F1
#
_cell.length_a   1.000
_cell.length_b   1.000
_cell.length_c   1.000
_cell.angle_alpha   90.00
_cell.angle_beta   90.00
_cell.angle_gamma   90.00
#
_symmetry.space_group_name_H-M   'P 1'
#
loop_
_entity.id
_entity.type
_entity.pdbx_description
1 polymer ?
#
loop_
_entity_poly.entity_id
_entity_poly.type
_entity_poly.pdbx_seq_one_letter_code
_entity_poly.pdbx_strand_id
1 'polypeptide(L)'
;MMITPNPVPLPPLPPLPPRHGLRVSRVPGKPVRREADGGIVVPLWLEHHGSFHADLALRLSAAEAEHLHAQLCRALDGAPVTTSPDRTPDCRKDAPGSGGTHQP
;
A
#
# COMPACT_ATOMS: atom_id res chain seq x y z
N MET A 1 5.15 15.38 -53.89
CA MET A 1 5.61 16.05 -52.66
C MET A 1 4.68 15.63 -51.53
N MET A 2 5.16 14.82 -50.58
CA MET A 2 4.38 14.45 -49.39
C MET A 2 4.67 15.51 -48.30
N ILE A 3 3.64 16.22 -47.85
CA ILE A 3 3.74 17.19 -46.76
C ILE A 3 3.48 16.40 -45.48
N THR A 4 4.53 16.12 -44.71
CA THR A 4 4.39 15.52 -43.38
C THR A 4 3.75 16.55 -42.45
N PRO A 5 2.59 16.29 -41.84
CA PRO A 5 2.00 17.24 -40.90
C PRO A 5 2.87 17.34 -39.65
N ASN A 6 3.12 18.57 -39.21
CA ASN A 6 3.88 18.86 -38.00
C ASN A 6 3.01 18.50 -36.77
N PRO A 7 3.51 17.74 -35.79
CA PRO A 7 2.74 17.38 -34.61
C PRO A 7 2.38 18.63 -33.80
N VAL A 8 1.08 18.79 -33.51
CA VAL A 8 0.59 19.86 -32.64
C VAL A 8 1.03 19.56 -31.19
N PRO A 9 1.66 20.51 -30.48
CA PRO A 9 2.03 20.30 -29.09
C PRO A 9 0.79 20.05 -28.23
N LEU A 10 0.84 19.02 -27.40
CA LEU A 10 -0.24 18.72 -26.45
C LEU A 10 -0.34 19.87 -25.43
N PRO A 11 -1.56 20.28 -25.04
CA PRO A 11 -1.74 21.24 -23.97
C PRO A 11 -1.17 20.70 -22.65
N PRO A 12 -0.69 21.58 -21.75
CA PRO A 12 -0.23 21.15 -20.44
C PRO A 12 -1.35 20.47 -19.66
N LEU A 13 -1.01 19.40 -18.94
CA LEU A 13 -1.97 18.72 -18.09
C LEU A 13 -2.46 19.68 -16.99
N PRO A 14 -3.77 19.67 -16.67
CA PRO A 14 -4.28 20.47 -15.56
C PRO A 14 -3.61 20.04 -14.24
N PRO A 15 -3.44 20.95 -13.27
CA PRO A 15 -2.92 20.59 -11.97
C PRO A 15 -3.84 19.55 -11.32
N LEU A 16 -3.24 18.52 -10.72
CA LEU A 16 -4.00 17.51 -9.98
C LEU A 16 -4.79 18.20 -8.86
N PRO A 17 -6.03 17.77 -8.59
CA PRO A 17 -6.82 18.35 -7.52
C PRO A 17 -6.05 18.24 -6.18
N PRO A 18 -6.16 19.24 -5.30
CA PRO A 18 -5.51 19.17 -4.00
C PRO A 18 -5.95 17.89 -3.29
N ARG A 19 -4.98 17.13 -2.79
CA ARG A 19 -5.29 15.99 -1.93
C ARG A 19 -5.88 16.57 -0.65
N HIS A 20 -7.16 16.32 -0.41
CA HIS A 20 -7.79 16.72 0.84
C HIS A 20 -7.70 15.57 1.85
N GLY A 21 -7.37 15.90 3.10
CA GLY A 21 -7.36 14.94 4.20
C GLY A 21 -5.97 14.48 4.65
N LEU A 22 -5.98 13.50 5.55
CA LEU A 22 -4.81 12.86 6.13
C LEU A 22 -4.43 11.62 5.32
N ARG A 23 -3.14 11.43 5.09
CA ARG A 23 -2.60 10.21 4.49
C ARG A 23 -1.48 9.67 5.34
N VAL A 24 -1.55 8.37 5.63
CA VAL A 24 -0.51 7.63 6.33
C VAL A 24 0.24 6.78 5.31
N SER A 25 1.57 6.76 5.38
CA SER A 25 2.41 5.95 4.49
C SER A 25 3.58 5.34 5.24
N ARG A 26 4.16 4.27 4.68
CA ARG A 26 5.43 3.75 5.17
C ARG A 26 6.54 4.74 4.84
N VAL A 27 7.47 4.94 5.77
CA VAL A 27 8.67 5.72 5.47
C VAL A 27 9.54 4.92 4.49
N PRO A 28 9.87 5.45 3.30
CA PRO A 28 10.74 4.77 2.36
C PRO A 28 12.09 4.42 3.00
N GLY A 29 12.57 3.20 2.76
CA GLY A 29 13.86 2.74 3.26
C GLY A 29 13.95 2.46 4.77
N LYS A 30 12.95 2.80 5.59
CA LYS A 30 12.95 2.46 7.03
C LYS A 30 12.21 1.13 7.26
N PRO A 31 12.91 0.06 7.70
CA PRO A 31 12.27 -1.24 7.96
C PRO A 31 11.35 -1.17 9.18
N VAL A 32 10.44 -2.15 9.29
CA VAL A 32 9.76 -2.44 10.56
C VAL A 32 10.82 -2.99 11.53
N ARG A 33 10.79 -2.54 12.79
CA ARG A 33 11.75 -2.94 13.81
C ARG A 33 11.07 -3.81 14.86
N ARG A 34 11.78 -4.80 15.37
CA ARG A 34 11.43 -5.51 16.61
C ARG A 34 12.25 -4.93 17.75
N GLU A 35 11.62 -4.70 18.89
CA GLU A 35 12.25 -4.25 20.12
C GLU A 35 12.60 -5.45 21.04
N ALA A 36 13.43 -5.19 22.04
CA ALA A 36 13.96 -6.22 22.93
C ALA A 36 12.86 -6.91 23.76
N ASP A 37 11.78 -6.21 24.04
CA ASP A 37 10.58 -6.71 24.72
C ASP A 37 9.62 -7.49 23.79
N GLY A 38 9.99 -7.66 22.52
CA GLY A 38 9.15 -8.29 21.50
C GLY A 38 8.14 -7.34 20.86
N GLY A 39 8.13 -6.06 21.23
CA GLY A 39 7.33 -5.02 20.60
C GLY A 39 7.75 -4.80 19.14
N ILE A 40 6.82 -4.28 18.34
CA ILE A 40 7.00 -3.98 16.92
C ILE A 40 6.84 -2.47 16.73
N VAL A 41 7.81 -1.86 16.05
CA VAL A 41 7.77 -0.44 15.67
C VAL A 41 7.70 -0.31 14.16
N VAL A 42 6.67 0.38 13.70
CA VAL A 42 6.39 0.66 12.30
C VAL A 42 6.61 2.16 12.07
N PRO A 43 7.71 2.57 11.41
CA PRO A 43 7.90 3.95 11.00
C PRO A 43 6.89 4.36 9.93
N LEU A 44 6.20 5.47 10.15
CA LEU A 44 5.17 6.00 9.26
C LEU A 44 5.42 7.49 8.96
N TRP A 45 4.95 7.94 7.80
CA TRP A 45 4.78 9.35 7.47
C TRP A 45 3.33 9.72 7.53
N LEU A 46 3.05 10.87 8.15
CA LEU A 46 1.78 11.54 8.07
C LEU A 46 1.90 12.70 7.08
N GLU A 47 1.02 12.71 6.10
CA GLU A 47 0.84 13.82 5.17
C GLU A 47 -0.52 14.48 5.47
N HIS A 48 -0.54 15.81 5.47
CA HIS A 48 -1.75 16.60 5.57
C HIS A 48 -1.86 17.51 4.35
N HIS A 49 -2.96 17.39 3.62
CA HIS A 49 -3.17 18.11 2.37
C HIS A 49 -2.04 17.93 1.33
N GLY A 50 -1.49 16.72 1.25
CA GLY A 50 -0.37 16.39 0.35
C GLY A 50 0.99 16.97 0.77
N SER A 51 1.06 17.68 1.90
CA SER A 51 2.32 18.14 2.49
C SER A 51 2.75 17.19 3.60
N PHE A 52 4.04 16.86 3.64
CA PHE A 52 4.62 16.12 4.76
C PHE A 52 4.35 16.89 6.07
N HIS A 53 3.83 16.18 7.06
CA HIS A 53 3.48 16.75 8.36
C HIS A 53 4.40 16.24 9.48
N ALA A 54 4.58 14.93 9.59
CA ALA A 54 5.43 14.33 10.63
C ALA A 54 5.89 12.90 10.31
N ASP A 55 7.03 12.49 10.88
CA ASP A 55 7.37 11.08 11.10
C ASP A 55 6.64 10.59 12.36
N LEU A 56 6.02 9.41 12.28
CA LEU A 56 5.35 8.72 13.38
C LEU A 56 5.98 7.35 13.61
N ALA A 57 6.03 6.93 14.87
CA ALA A 57 6.39 5.56 15.24
C ALA A 57 5.16 4.86 15.82
N LEU A 58 4.50 4.02 15.02
CA LEU A 58 3.44 3.16 15.54
C LEU A 58 4.09 2.01 16.30
N ARG A 59 3.94 2.02 17.62
CA ARG A 59 4.47 1.01 18.54
C ARG A 59 3.33 0.05 18.89
N LEU A 60 3.57 -1.23 18.70
CA LEU A 60 2.59 -2.29 18.90
C LEU A 60 3.24 -3.38 19.75
N SER A 61 2.50 -3.93 20.70
CA SER A 61 2.81 -5.25 21.25
C SER A 61 2.67 -6.32 20.16
N ALA A 62 3.20 -7.52 20.41
CA ALA A 62 3.00 -8.66 19.52
C ALA A 62 1.49 -8.95 19.31
N ALA A 63 0.68 -8.88 20.37
CA ALA A 63 -0.76 -9.11 20.28
C ALA A 63 -1.49 -8.06 19.43
N GLU A 64 -1.15 -6.77 19.57
CA GLU A 64 -1.73 -5.70 18.76
C GLU A 64 -1.30 -5.80 17.29
N ALA A 65 -0.06 -6.22 17.03
CA ALA A 65 0.43 -6.43 15.67
C ALA A 65 -0.32 -7.57 14.96
N GLU A 66 -0.57 -8.69 15.64
CA GLU A 66 -1.39 -9.78 15.10
C GLU A 66 -2.84 -9.35 14.89
N HIS A 67 -3.40 -8.56 15.80
CA HIS A 67 -4.74 -8.01 15.62
C HIS A 67 -4.84 -7.09 14.40
N LEU A 68 -3.88 -6.17 14.24
CA LEU A 68 -3.77 -5.31 13.07
C LEU A 68 -3.59 -6.12 11.78
N HIS A 69 -2.77 -7.17 11.80
CA HIS A 69 -2.58 -8.08 10.67
C HIS A 69 -3.90 -8.72 10.24
N ALA A 70 -4.66 -9.28 11.19
CA ALA A 70 -5.95 -9.90 10.91
C ALA A 70 -6.96 -8.90 10.32
N GLN A 71 -7.01 -7.68 10.85
CA GLN A 71 -7.86 -6.61 10.33
C GLN A 71 -7.48 -6.22 8.89
N LEU A 72 -6.18 -6.10 8.60
CA LEU A 72 -5.69 -5.77 7.26
C LEU A 72 -5.97 -6.91 6.26
N CYS A 73 -5.75 -8.17 6.64
CA CYS A 73 -6.09 -9.31 5.78
C CYS A 73 -7.58 -9.30 5.41
N ARG A 74 -8.47 -9.05 6.38
CA ARG A 74 -9.91 -8.95 6.15
C ARG A 74 -10.27 -7.75 5.28
N ALA A 75 -9.73 -6.57 5.56
CA ALA A 75 -10.04 -5.35 4.82
C ALA A 75 -9.61 -5.41 3.35
N LEU A 76 -8.55 -6.18 3.07
CA LEU A 76 -8.04 -6.38 1.72
C LEU A 76 -8.69 -7.58 1.01
N ASP A 77 -9.55 -8.35 1.67
CA ASP A 77 -10.15 -9.55 1.08
C ASP A 77 -10.84 -9.24 -0.27
N GLY A 78 -10.60 -10.08 -1.27
CA GLY A 78 -11.03 -9.85 -2.66
C GLY A 78 -10.30 -8.74 -3.44
N ALA A 79 -9.47 -7.90 -2.80
CA ALA A 79 -8.63 -6.96 -3.51
C ALA A 79 -7.47 -7.68 -4.25
N PRO A 80 -7.00 -7.18 -5.41
CA PRO A 80 -5.87 -7.77 -6.11
C PRO A 80 -4.60 -7.82 -5.26
N VAL A 81 -3.86 -8.91 -5.34
CA VAL A 81 -2.52 -9.02 -4.75
C VAL A 81 -1.54 -8.24 -5.62
N THR A 82 -0.92 -7.22 -5.05
CA THR A 82 0.05 -6.34 -5.74
C THR A 82 1.49 -6.57 -5.30
N THR A 83 1.71 -7.44 -4.31
CA THR A 83 3.03 -7.79 -3.79
C THR A 83 3.69 -8.89 -4.62
N SER A 84 5.02 -8.93 -4.64
CA SER A 84 5.75 -10.07 -5.21
C SER A 84 5.46 -11.35 -4.40
N PRO A 85 5.46 -12.55 -5.02
CA PRO A 85 5.08 -13.80 -4.34
C PRO A 85 5.86 -14.11 -3.05
N ASP A 86 7.14 -13.76 -3.00
CA ASP A 86 8.02 -13.91 -1.83
C ASP A 86 7.67 -12.96 -0.68
N ARG A 87 6.90 -11.90 -0.95
CA ARG A 87 6.49 -10.88 0.02
C ARG A 87 4.99 -10.88 0.30
N THR A 88 4.21 -11.64 -0.46
CA THR A 88 2.78 -11.80 -0.23
C THR A 88 2.56 -12.50 1.12
N PRO A 89 1.81 -11.87 2.06
CA PRO A 89 1.47 -12.52 3.33
C PRO A 89 0.69 -13.81 3.09
N ASP A 90 0.89 -14.83 3.92
CA ASP A 90 0.21 -16.12 3.75
C ASP A 90 -1.32 -16.00 3.72
N CYS A 91 -1.90 -15.08 4.50
CA CYS A 91 -3.34 -14.78 4.49
C CYS A 91 -3.86 -14.21 3.15
N ARG A 92 -2.96 -13.89 2.21
CA ARG A 92 -3.26 -13.29 0.89
C ARG A 92 -2.79 -14.16 -0.27
N LYS A 93 -2.12 -15.28 -0.02
CA LYS A 93 -1.75 -16.21 -1.08
C LYS A 93 -3.01 -16.95 -1.53
N ASP A 94 -3.14 -17.18 -2.84
CA ASP A 94 -4.23 -17.99 -3.37
C ASP A 94 -4.20 -19.36 -2.68
N ALA A 95 -5.35 -19.80 -2.15
CA ALA A 95 -5.45 -21.15 -1.63
C ALA A 95 -5.15 -22.12 -2.79
N PRO A 96 -4.23 -23.08 -2.65
CA PRO A 96 -4.06 -24.14 -3.62
C PRO A 96 -5.33 -25.01 -3.62
N GLY A 97 -6.32 -24.62 -4.42
CA GLY A 97 -7.62 -25.29 -4.45
C GLY A 97 -8.82 -24.47 -4.96
N SER A 98 -8.72 -23.15 -5.13
CA SER A 98 -9.85 -22.35 -5.66
C SER A 98 -9.87 -22.26 -7.19
N GLY A 99 -9.46 -23.34 -7.87
CA GLY A 99 -9.82 -23.59 -9.26
C GLY A 99 -11.26 -24.09 -9.28
N GLY A 100 -12.16 -23.32 -9.90
CA GLY A 100 -13.60 -23.50 -9.78
C GLY A 100 -14.08 -24.92 -10.05
N THR A 101 -14.89 -25.45 -9.14
CA THR A 101 -15.82 -26.52 -9.44
C THR A 101 -16.93 -25.94 -10.33
N HIS A 102 -16.74 -26.01 -11.65
CA HIS A 102 -17.88 -26.09 -12.56
C HIS A 102 -18.53 -27.46 -12.33
N GLN A 103 -19.67 -27.47 -11.64
CA GLN A 103 -20.47 -28.67 -11.48
C GLN A 103 -21.58 -28.68 -12.56
N PRO A 104 -21.76 -29.78 -13.31
CA PRO A 104 -22.85 -29.95 -14.27
C PRO A 104 -24.22 -30.09 -13.60
#